data_AF-A0A383AMF5-F1
#
_entry.id   AF-A0A383AMF5-F1
#
_cell.length_a   1.000
_cell.length_b   1.000
_cell.length_c   1.000
_cell.angle_alpha   90.00
_cell.angle_beta   90.00
_cell.angle_gamma   90.00
#
_symmetry.space_group_name_H-M   'P 1'
#
loop_
_entity.id
_entity.type
_entity.pdbx_description
1 polymer ?
#
loop_
_entity_poly.entity_id
_entity_poly.type
_entity_poly.pdbx_seq_one_letter_code
_entity_poly.pdbx_strand_id
1 'polypeptide(L)'
;LYLNSNSQRVRLADKIGKINLLRHTYTRTRKKEVQDEFQVIRQPQAEFITLDREAPEYDFYNRTSLAIKDYARKADIPRGFLLSMPQRYISSCMVAAAEYWKNSYIQTNNLDEIDAYDALGEDSVNEQLEDRMPLINYLRQEVIPYVDIHELEKNDSKYNRLIQVLNKILEENQKEKVIIFSYFRNTLHYLQRKLSDENISSQILMGGMQENKQFIIDRFRDDSSINILLSSEVASEGVDLQFCRILINY
;
A
#
# COMPACT_ATOMS: atom_id res chain seq x y z
N LEU A 1 -30.06 -28.41 19.50
CA LEU A 1 -29.73 -28.61 20.94
C LEU A 1 -28.31 -29.18 21.18
N TYR A 2 -27.30 -28.93 20.31
CA TYR A 2 -25.95 -29.56 20.47
C TYR A 2 -24.75 -28.64 20.23
N LEU A 3 -24.85 -27.33 20.49
CA LEU A 3 -23.71 -26.39 20.26
C LEU A 3 -23.60 -25.30 21.34
N ASN A 4 -24.01 -25.55 22.58
CA ASN A 4 -24.11 -24.48 23.60
C ASN A 4 -22.81 -24.21 24.39
N SER A 5 -21.77 -25.06 24.29
CA SER A 5 -20.47 -24.81 24.94
C SER A 5 -19.30 -24.89 23.97
N ASN A 6 -18.29 -24.04 24.18
CA ASN A 6 -17.06 -24.03 23.38
C ASN A 6 -16.30 -25.37 23.48
N SER A 7 -16.29 -26.00 24.65
CA SER A 7 -15.64 -27.30 24.84
C SER A 7 -16.32 -28.43 24.06
N GLN A 8 -17.65 -28.43 23.99
CA GLN A 8 -18.40 -29.41 23.19
C GLN A 8 -18.19 -29.21 21.69
N ARG A 9 -18.14 -27.95 21.22
CA ARG A 9 -17.84 -27.62 19.83
C ARG A 9 -16.46 -28.11 19.41
N VAL A 10 -15.43 -27.86 20.23
CA VAL A 10 -14.06 -28.33 19.97
C VAL A 10 -13.99 -29.85 19.94
N ARG A 11 -14.64 -30.54 20.89
CA ARG A 11 -14.67 -32.01 20.92
C ARG A 11 -15.40 -32.61 19.71
N LEU A 12 -16.47 -31.97 19.24
CA LEU A 12 -17.20 -32.42 18.06
C LEU A 12 -16.39 -32.17 16.78
N ALA A 13 -15.73 -31.02 16.66
CA ALA A 13 -14.84 -30.70 15.55
C ALA A 13 -13.66 -31.68 15.46
N ASP A 14 -13.06 -32.04 16.60
CA ASP A 14 -12.01 -33.06 16.68
C ASP A 14 -12.52 -34.45 16.22
N LYS A 15 -13.71 -34.87 16.68
CA LYS A 15 -14.33 -36.13 16.22
C LYS A 15 -14.63 -36.13 14.72
N ILE A 16 -15.19 -35.03 14.19
CA ILE A 16 -15.46 -34.89 12.75
C ILE A 16 -14.16 -34.89 11.95
N GLY A 17 -13.12 -34.21 12.45
CA GLY A 17 -11.78 -34.20 11.85
C GLY A 17 -11.17 -35.60 11.78
N LYS A 18 -11.35 -36.41 12.82
CA LYS A 18 -10.87 -37.81 12.90
C LYS A 18 -11.63 -38.79 12.00
N ILE A 19 -12.89 -38.51 11.66
CA ILE A 19 -13.67 -39.33 10.71
C ILE A 19 -13.10 -39.21 9.30
N ASN A 20 -12.54 -38.06 8.95
CA ASN A 20 -11.87 -37.86 7.66
C ASN A 20 -10.40 -38.32 7.71
N LEU A 21 -10.20 -39.63 7.86
CA LEU A 21 -8.88 -40.30 7.92
C LEU A 21 -7.98 -39.98 6.71
N LEU A 22 -8.58 -39.61 5.58
CA LEU A 22 -7.87 -39.28 4.35
C LEU A 22 -7.61 -37.78 4.19
N ARG A 23 -8.03 -36.90 5.11
CA ARG A 23 -7.83 -35.44 4.96
C ARG A 23 -6.36 -35.04 4.75
N HIS A 24 -5.44 -35.77 5.38
CA HIS A 24 -4.00 -35.53 5.25
C HIS A 24 -3.40 -36.11 3.97
N THR A 25 -4.14 -36.99 3.27
CA THR A 25 -3.68 -37.73 2.08
C THR A 25 -4.44 -37.29 0.82
N TYR A 26 -5.67 -36.80 0.97
CA TYR A 26 -6.61 -36.44 -0.07
C TYR A 26 -7.02 -34.98 0.11
N THR A 27 -6.27 -34.08 -0.52
CA THR A 27 -6.73 -32.72 -0.79
C THR A 27 -7.81 -32.80 -1.88
N ARG A 28 -8.86 -31.97 -1.79
CA ARG A 28 -10.00 -31.99 -2.73
C ARG A 28 -9.59 -31.74 -4.19
N THR A 29 -8.40 -31.19 -4.39
CA THR A 29 -7.72 -31.00 -5.67
C THR A 29 -6.45 -31.83 -5.65
N ARG A 30 -6.26 -32.70 -6.64
CA ARG A 30 -5.02 -33.47 -6.79
C ARG A 30 -3.92 -32.52 -7.28
N LYS A 31 -2.69 -32.73 -6.83
CA LYS A 31 -1.52 -31.94 -7.31
C LYS A 31 -1.40 -31.94 -8.85
N LYS A 32 -1.77 -33.05 -9.48
CA LYS A 32 -1.82 -33.19 -10.94
C LYS A 32 -2.89 -32.29 -11.58
N GLU A 33 -4.07 -32.17 -10.98
CA GLU A 33 -5.15 -31.29 -11.48
C GLU A 33 -4.77 -29.80 -11.37
N VAL A 34 -4.02 -29.41 -10.33
CA VAL A 34 -3.48 -28.04 -10.23
C VAL A 34 -2.42 -27.76 -11.28
N GLN A 35 -1.66 -28.77 -11.70
CA GLN A 35 -0.62 -28.64 -12.72
C GLN A 35 -1.18 -28.68 -14.15
N ASP A 36 -2.20 -29.49 -14.40
CA ASP A 36 -2.71 -29.75 -15.75
C ASP A 36 -3.97 -28.90 -16.10
N GLU A 37 -4.85 -28.60 -15.13
CA GLU A 37 -6.17 -27.98 -15.39
C GLU A 37 -6.39 -26.63 -14.69
N PHE A 38 -5.91 -26.46 -13.45
CA PHE A 38 -6.17 -25.27 -12.63
C PHE A 38 -4.92 -24.42 -12.37
N GLN A 39 -3.93 -24.49 -13.26
CA GLN A 39 -2.71 -23.70 -13.10
C GLN A 39 -3.02 -22.21 -13.28
N VAL A 40 -2.72 -21.42 -12.25
CA VAL A 40 -2.78 -19.96 -12.35
C VAL A 40 -1.62 -19.49 -13.22
N ILE A 41 -1.94 -19.05 -14.44
CA ILE A 41 -0.97 -18.44 -15.36
C ILE A 41 -0.81 -16.97 -14.99
N ARG A 42 0.36 -16.59 -14.51
CA ARG A 42 0.71 -15.20 -14.23
C ARG A 42 1.40 -14.59 -15.44
N GLN A 43 0.94 -13.42 -15.87
CA GLN A 43 1.57 -12.63 -16.94
C GLN A 43 2.18 -11.36 -16.33
N PRO A 44 3.33 -11.45 -15.63
CA PRO A 44 3.94 -10.28 -15.02
C PRO A 44 4.40 -9.30 -16.09
N GLN A 45 4.05 -8.02 -15.92
CA GLN A 45 4.52 -6.92 -16.74
C GLN A 45 5.26 -5.93 -15.86
N ALA A 46 6.50 -5.62 -16.21
CA ALA A 46 7.31 -4.64 -15.51
C ALA A 46 7.22 -3.30 -16.26
N GLU A 47 6.74 -2.27 -15.56
CA GLU A 47 6.66 -0.91 -16.08
C GLU A 47 7.91 -0.14 -15.64
N PHE A 48 8.67 0.37 -16.61
CA PHE A 48 9.88 1.16 -16.36
C PHE A 48 9.62 2.63 -16.67
N ILE A 49 9.87 3.49 -15.69
CA ILE A 49 9.76 4.94 -15.82
C ILE A 49 11.15 5.53 -15.67
N THR A 50 11.56 6.36 -16.63
CA THR A 50 12.85 7.06 -16.55
C THR A 50 12.64 8.38 -15.82
N LEU A 51 13.40 8.59 -14.75
CA LEU A 51 13.47 9.88 -14.08
C LEU A 51 14.23 10.87 -14.95
N ASP A 52 13.52 11.87 -15.47
CA ASP A 52 14.12 12.98 -16.20
C ASP A 52 14.94 13.85 -15.24
N ARG A 53 16.19 14.13 -15.61
CA ARG A 53 17.13 14.90 -14.79
C ARG A 53 16.77 16.37 -14.68
N GLU A 54 15.96 16.87 -15.62
CA GLU A 54 15.47 18.26 -15.62
C GLU A 54 14.10 18.38 -14.93
N ALA A 55 13.45 17.26 -14.60
CA ALA A 55 12.14 17.27 -13.96
C ALA A 55 12.21 17.53 -12.45
N PRO A 56 11.14 18.11 -11.86
CA PRO A 56 11.04 18.36 -10.42
C PRO A 56 11.22 17.09 -9.56
N GLU A 57 10.82 15.93 -10.06
CA GLU A 57 10.98 14.64 -9.38
C GLU A 57 12.46 14.31 -9.09
N TYR A 58 13.35 14.57 -10.06
CA TYR A 58 14.78 14.29 -9.90
C TYR A 58 15.43 15.28 -8.92
N ASP A 59 15.06 16.57 -8.96
CA ASP A 59 15.52 17.54 -7.97
C ASP A 59 15.08 17.12 -6.56
N PHE A 60 13.80 16.80 -6.37
CA PHE A 60 13.25 16.39 -5.08
C PHE A 60 13.92 15.14 -4.52
N TYR A 61 14.11 14.13 -5.38
CA TYR A 61 14.80 12.89 -5.02
C TYR A 61 16.23 13.15 -4.54
N ASN A 62 17.00 13.95 -5.29
CA ASN A 62 18.40 14.22 -4.95
C ASN A 62 18.52 15.11 -3.73
N ARG A 63 17.71 16.16 -3.63
CA ARG A 63 17.70 17.09 -2.50
C ARG A 63 17.41 16.36 -1.20
N THR A 64 16.39 15.50 -1.20
CA THR A 64 16.10 14.64 -0.05
C THR A 64 17.26 13.69 0.26
N SER A 65 17.80 13.02 -0.76
CA SER A 65 18.93 12.09 -0.59
C SER A 65 20.15 12.76 0.04
N LEU A 66 20.46 14.00 -0.36
CA LEU A 66 21.56 14.79 0.19
C LEU A 66 21.26 15.26 1.61
N ALA A 67 20.05 15.77 1.86
CA ALA A 67 19.62 16.20 3.19
C ALA A 67 19.72 15.06 4.22
N ILE A 68 19.25 13.85 3.89
CA ILE A 68 19.35 12.69 4.79
C ILE A 68 20.81 12.32 5.05
N LYS A 69 21.67 12.35 4.03
CA LYS A 69 23.12 12.07 4.20
C LYS A 69 23.78 13.11 5.11
N ASP A 70 23.39 14.38 4.98
CA ASP A 70 23.91 15.45 5.82
C ASP A 70 23.45 15.33 7.26
N TYR A 71 22.17 15.01 7.47
CA TYR A 71 21.62 14.73 8.78
C TYR A 71 22.33 13.54 9.44
N ALA A 72 22.48 12.42 8.71
CA ALA A 72 23.16 11.23 9.20
C ALA A 72 24.61 11.52 9.65
N ARG A 73 25.32 12.38 8.91
CA ARG A 73 26.67 12.82 9.27
C ARG A 73 26.69 13.68 10.53
N LYS A 74 25.74 14.60 10.68
CA LYS A 74 25.64 15.49 11.86
C LYS A 74 25.26 14.72 13.14
N ALA A 75 24.42 13.71 13.00
CA ALA A 75 23.93 12.89 14.10
C ALA A 75 24.81 11.66 14.42
N ASP A 76 25.91 11.45 13.67
CA ASP A 76 26.78 10.27 13.75
C ASP A 76 26.03 8.92 13.61
N ILE A 77 25.01 8.89 12.75
CA ILE A 77 24.18 7.70 12.50
C ILE A 77 24.60 7.07 11.16
N PRO A 78 24.73 5.73 11.05
CA PRO A 78 25.03 5.07 9.79
C PRO A 78 24.04 5.45 8.67
N ARG A 79 24.55 6.08 7.60
CA ARG A 79 23.74 6.60 6.47
C ARG A 79 22.78 5.59 5.85
N GLY A 80 23.16 4.31 5.80
CA GLY A 80 22.37 3.26 5.15
C GLY A 80 21.04 3.00 5.86
N PHE A 81 21.02 3.16 7.19
CA PHE A 81 19.84 2.96 8.00
C PHE A 81 18.82 4.08 7.77
N LEU A 82 19.24 5.34 7.89
CA LEU A 82 18.37 6.52 7.76
C LEU A 82 17.88 6.78 6.34
N LEU A 83 18.61 6.35 5.31
CA LEU A 83 18.17 6.51 3.92
C LEU A 83 17.01 5.57 3.56
N SER A 84 16.94 4.39 4.17
CA SER A 84 16.07 3.31 3.68
C SER A 84 14.59 3.71 3.63
N MET A 85 14.02 4.19 4.74
CA MET A 85 12.58 4.43 4.85
C MET A 85 12.11 5.69 4.09
N PRO A 86 12.74 6.87 4.21
CA PRO A 86 12.36 8.03 3.40
C PRO A 86 12.51 7.78 1.89
N GLN A 87 13.54 7.05 1.47
CA GLN A 87 13.73 6.69 0.06
C GLN A 87 12.67 5.71 -0.43
N ARG A 88 12.27 4.72 0.41
CA ARG A 88 11.13 3.85 0.11
C ARG A 88 9.84 4.66 -0.05
N TYR A 89 9.63 5.67 0.78
CA TYR A 89 8.46 6.53 0.70
C TYR A 89 8.45 7.37 -0.59
N ILE A 90 9.56 8.05 -0.91
CA ILE A 90 9.70 8.77 -2.19
C ILE A 90 9.48 7.84 -3.38
N SER A 91 10.02 6.62 -3.33
CA SER A 91 9.85 5.61 -4.39
C SER A 91 8.41 5.12 -4.53
N SER A 92 7.63 5.12 -3.43
CA SER A 92 6.20 4.85 -3.45
C SER A 92 5.46 6.02 -4.10
N CYS A 93 5.57 7.22 -3.55
CA CYS A 93 5.00 8.45 -4.11
C CYS A 93 5.73 9.69 -3.58
N MET A 94 6.31 10.46 -4.49
CA MET A 94 7.04 11.69 -4.14
C MET A 94 6.12 12.77 -3.57
N VAL A 95 4.93 12.94 -4.18
CA VAL A 95 3.94 13.94 -3.75
C VAL A 95 3.44 13.62 -2.34
N ALA A 96 3.01 12.37 -2.08
CA ALA A 96 2.53 11.95 -0.77
C ALA A 96 3.61 12.12 0.31
N ALA A 97 4.87 11.81 0.00
CA ALA A 97 5.99 12.03 0.91
C ALA A 97 6.19 13.53 1.21
N ALA A 98 6.16 14.39 0.19
CA ALA A 98 6.31 15.84 0.36
C ALA A 98 5.15 16.46 1.17
N GLU A 99 3.90 16.08 0.87
CA GLU A 99 2.71 16.51 1.62
C GLU A 99 2.80 16.05 3.08
N TYR A 100 3.21 14.81 3.32
CA TYR A 100 3.39 14.26 4.67
C TYR A 100 4.40 15.09 5.47
N TRP A 101 5.61 15.30 4.95
CA TRP A 101 6.65 16.09 5.64
C TRP A 101 6.25 17.55 5.84
N LYS A 102 5.51 18.14 4.92
CA LYS A 102 4.97 19.50 5.07
C LYS A 102 3.98 19.59 6.24
N ASN A 103 3.14 18.57 6.41
CA ASN A 103 2.02 18.56 7.35
C ASN A 103 2.30 17.89 8.70
N SER A 104 3.48 17.26 8.89
CA SER A 104 3.80 16.42 10.07
C SER A 104 3.73 17.13 11.44
N TYR A 105 3.57 18.45 11.49
CA TYR A 105 3.41 19.21 12.74
C TYR A 105 1.94 19.50 13.11
N ILE A 106 1.02 19.41 12.15
CA ILE A 106 -0.37 19.90 12.31
C ILE A 106 -1.31 18.79 12.79
N GLN A 107 -0.97 17.53 12.57
CA GLN A 107 -1.80 16.41 13.00
C GLN A 107 -1.34 15.92 14.39
N THR A 108 -2.32 15.82 15.30
CA THR A 108 -2.22 15.36 16.70
C THR A 108 -3.16 14.18 16.94
N ASN A 109 -3.46 13.41 15.89
CA ASN A 109 -4.42 12.30 15.95
C ASN A 109 -3.69 10.95 15.93
N ASN A 110 -4.29 9.91 16.52
CA ASN A 110 -3.77 8.53 16.56
C ASN A 110 -3.42 7.92 15.18
N LEU A 111 -3.84 8.54 14.07
CA LEU A 111 -3.42 8.18 12.71
C LEU A 111 -1.92 8.45 12.47
N ASP A 112 -1.36 9.46 13.16
CA ASP A 112 0.04 9.86 13.05
C ASP A 112 1.01 8.77 13.46
N GLU A 113 0.70 7.99 14.51
CA GLU A 113 1.61 6.96 15.00
C GLU A 113 1.79 5.84 13.97
N ILE A 114 0.70 5.48 13.28
CA ILE A 114 0.76 4.42 12.28
C ILE A 114 1.42 4.92 10.99
N ASP A 115 1.10 6.15 10.56
CA ASP A 115 1.76 6.75 9.39
C ASP A 115 3.25 7.02 9.67
N ALA A 116 3.61 7.39 10.91
CA ALA A 116 5.00 7.52 11.36
C ALA A 116 5.72 6.17 11.40
N TYR A 117 5.06 5.12 11.88
CA TYR A 117 5.57 3.75 11.83
C TYR A 117 5.81 3.31 10.38
N ASP A 118 4.83 3.51 9.50
CA ASP A 118 4.96 3.18 8.07
C ASP A 118 6.09 4.02 7.43
N ALA A 119 6.29 5.28 7.85
CA ALA A 119 7.28 6.20 7.28
C ALA A 119 8.71 6.05 7.81
N LEU A 120 8.92 5.60 9.05
CA LEU A 120 10.25 5.54 9.70
C LEU A 120 10.65 4.17 10.24
N GLY A 121 9.71 3.25 10.43
CA GLY A 121 9.97 1.91 10.98
C GLY A 121 9.98 1.83 12.51
N GLU A 122 9.88 0.59 13.00
CA GLU A 122 9.63 0.19 14.40
C GLU A 122 10.61 0.76 15.44
N ASP A 123 11.88 0.92 15.07
CA ASP A 123 12.94 1.37 15.98
C ASP A 123 12.83 2.85 16.40
N SER A 124 11.92 3.62 15.78
CA SER A 124 11.83 5.09 15.94
C SER A 124 10.74 5.58 16.90
N VAL A 125 9.89 4.70 17.41
CA VAL A 125 8.57 5.07 18.01
C VAL A 125 8.55 4.96 19.56
N ASN A 126 9.63 4.50 20.19
CA ASN A 126 9.66 4.18 21.63
C ASN A 126 10.02 5.34 22.59
N GLU A 127 10.23 6.56 22.10
CA GLU A 127 10.57 7.72 22.94
C GLU A 127 9.46 8.79 22.92
N GLN A 128 9.32 9.48 24.05
CA GLN A 128 8.22 10.39 24.40
C GLN A 128 7.83 11.34 23.24
N LEU A 129 6.53 11.37 22.93
CA LEU A 129 5.87 12.04 21.79
C LEU A 129 6.12 13.56 21.63
N GLU A 130 6.85 14.20 22.54
CA GLU A 130 7.11 15.64 22.53
C GLU A 130 8.32 16.04 21.66
N ASP A 131 9.20 15.10 21.30
CA ASP A 131 10.39 15.32 20.46
C ASP A 131 10.24 14.67 19.06
N ARG A 132 9.07 14.90 18.43
CA ARG A 132 8.65 14.19 17.21
C ARG A 132 9.72 14.24 16.10
N MET A 133 10.29 13.07 15.79
CA MET A 133 10.91 12.69 14.51
C MET A 133 11.91 13.72 13.98
N PRO A 134 13.13 13.80 14.56
CA PRO A 134 14.10 14.85 14.22
C PRO A 134 14.51 14.84 12.74
N LEU A 135 14.48 13.68 12.07
CA LEU A 135 14.72 13.59 10.64
C LEU A 135 13.58 14.21 9.81
N ILE A 136 12.31 13.97 10.15
CA ILE A 136 11.19 14.55 9.39
C ILE A 136 11.17 16.07 9.56
N ASN A 137 11.40 16.55 10.77
CA ASN A 137 11.53 17.99 11.02
C ASN A 137 12.70 18.60 10.22
N TYR A 138 13.83 17.89 10.15
CA TYR A 138 14.95 18.29 9.32
C TYR A 138 14.59 18.34 7.83
N LEU A 139 13.92 17.32 7.29
CA LEU A 139 13.47 17.31 5.89
C LEU A 139 12.47 18.42 5.60
N ARG A 140 11.56 18.68 6.53
CA ARG A 140 10.62 19.78 6.43
C ARG A 140 11.31 21.14 6.38
N GLN A 141 12.39 21.34 7.13
CA GLN A 141 13.11 22.61 7.16
C GLN A 141 14.07 22.78 5.96
N GLU A 142 14.75 21.71 5.58
CA GLU A 142 15.85 21.76 4.60
C GLU A 142 15.43 21.41 3.16
N VAL A 143 14.33 20.67 2.98
CA VAL A 143 13.87 20.21 1.66
C VAL A 143 12.60 20.95 1.23
N ILE A 144 11.54 20.90 2.03
CA ILE A 144 10.20 21.37 1.64
C ILE A 144 10.14 22.84 1.17
N PRO A 145 10.90 23.81 1.73
CA PRO A 145 10.86 25.21 1.25
C PRO A 145 11.33 25.38 -0.19
N TYR A 146 12.05 24.41 -0.74
CA TYR A 146 12.60 24.44 -2.10
C TYR A 146 11.82 23.55 -3.07
N VAL A 147 10.67 23.00 -2.66
CA VAL A 147 9.88 22.05 -3.45
C VAL A 147 8.49 22.63 -3.69
N ASP A 148 8.15 22.85 -4.94
CA ASP A 148 6.77 23.12 -5.33
C ASP A 148 6.03 21.78 -5.48
N ILE A 149 5.18 21.47 -4.50
CA ILE A 149 4.40 20.22 -4.47
C ILE A 149 3.40 20.17 -5.64
N HIS A 150 2.84 21.31 -6.06
CA HIS A 150 1.92 21.34 -7.19
C HIS A 150 2.65 21.06 -8.50
N GLU A 151 3.85 21.61 -8.67
CA GLU A 151 4.69 21.31 -9.83
C GLU A 151 5.14 19.84 -9.83
N LEU A 152 5.51 19.30 -8.66
CA LEU A 152 5.85 17.89 -8.50
C LEU A 152 4.68 16.97 -8.88
N GLU A 153 3.46 17.29 -8.41
CA GLU A 153 2.25 16.53 -8.73
C GLU A 153 1.90 16.56 -10.21
N LYS A 154 2.05 17.72 -10.86
CA LYS A 154 1.79 17.86 -12.30
C LYS A 154 2.75 17.00 -13.13
N ASN A 155 3.96 16.77 -12.63
CA ASN A 155 5.01 16.01 -13.31
C ASN A 155 5.19 14.58 -12.72
N ASP A 156 4.21 14.04 -11.98
CA ASP A 156 4.29 12.69 -11.41
C ASP A 156 4.33 11.62 -12.52
N SER A 157 5.53 11.19 -12.89
CA SER A 157 5.75 10.29 -14.02
C SER A 157 5.20 8.89 -13.75
N LYS A 158 5.18 8.47 -12.48
CA LYS A 158 4.68 7.16 -12.06
C LYS A 158 3.16 7.10 -12.09
N TYR A 159 2.49 8.12 -11.57
CA TYR A 159 1.04 8.24 -11.68
C TYR A 159 0.60 8.37 -13.14
N ASN A 160 1.31 9.17 -13.94
CA ASN A 160 1.05 9.31 -15.37
C ASN A 160 1.15 7.97 -16.12
N ARG A 161 2.08 7.10 -15.74
CA ARG A 161 2.15 5.75 -16.30
C ARG A 161 1.02 4.86 -15.81
N LEU A 162 0.69 4.92 -14.52
CA LEU A 162 -0.42 4.17 -13.92
C LEU A 162 -1.73 4.47 -14.64
N ILE A 163 -2.07 5.75 -14.85
CA ILE A 163 -3.34 6.13 -15.48
C ILE A 163 -3.42 5.65 -16.93
N GLN A 164 -2.31 5.67 -17.68
CA GLN A 164 -2.26 5.09 -19.03
C GLN A 164 -2.58 3.59 -19.03
N VAL A 165 -2.00 2.84 -18.08
CA VAL A 165 -2.25 1.40 -17.93
C VAL A 165 -3.70 1.15 -17.54
N LEU A 166 -4.24 1.89 -16.58
CA LEU A 166 -5.63 1.77 -16.13
C LEU A 166 -6.62 2.10 -17.24
N ASN A 167 -6.40 3.19 -17.99
CA ASN A 167 -7.28 3.57 -19.10
C ASN A 167 -7.32 2.48 -20.16
N LYS A 168 -6.17 1.91 -20.54
CA LYS A 168 -6.13 0.78 -21.49
C LYS A 168 -6.94 -0.42 -20.99
N ILE A 169 -6.80 -0.77 -19.71
CA ILE A 169 -7.56 -1.87 -19.09
C ILE A 169 -9.07 -1.60 -19.14
N LEU A 170 -9.48 -0.38 -18.78
CA LEU A 170 -10.90 0.00 -18.69
C LEU A 170 -11.53 0.23 -20.07
N GLU A 171 -10.73 0.60 -21.08
CA GLU A 171 -11.15 0.63 -22.49
C GLU A 171 -11.44 -0.79 -23.01
N GLU A 172 -10.62 -1.77 -22.66
CA GLU A 172 -10.84 -3.18 -23.01
C GLU A 172 -12.05 -3.77 -22.25
N ASN A 173 -12.24 -3.39 -20.98
CA ASN A 173 -13.38 -3.79 -20.17
C ASN A 173 -13.73 -2.75 -19.08
N GLN A 174 -14.80 -1.99 -19.29
CA GLN A 174 -15.24 -0.95 -18.36
C GLN A 174 -15.64 -1.46 -16.97
N LYS A 175 -15.95 -2.76 -16.84
CA LYS A 175 -16.31 -3.40 -15.56
C LYS A 175 -15.13 -4.13 -14.93
N GLU A 176 -13.92 -3.96 -15.45
CA GLU A 176 -12.73 -4.58 -14.88
C GLU A 176 -12.54 -4.13 -13.43
N LYS A 177 -12.17 -5.10 -12.60
CA LYS A 177 -11.77 -4.88 -11.20
C LYS A 177 -10.26 -4.98 -11.16
N VAL A 178 -9.61 -3.94 -10.62
CA VAL A 178 -8.16 -3.87 -10.48
C VAL A 178 -7.82 -3.62 -9.03
N ILE A 179 -6.85 -4.38 -8.51
CA ILE A 179 -6.26 -4.11 -7.20
C ILE A 179 -4.95 -3.37 -7.40
N ILE A 180 -4.77 -2.28 -6.68
CA ILE A 180 -3.51 -1.56 -6.61
C ILE A 180 -3.00 -1.63 -5.18
N PHE A 181 -1.87 -2.30 -4.99
CA PHE A 181 -1.18 -2.35 -3.71
C PHE A 181 -0.18 -1.21 -3.59
N SER A 182 -0.19 -0.52 -2.45
CA SER A 182 0.92 0.34 -2.06
C SER A 182 1.15 0.27 -0.56
N TYR A 183 2.41 0.41 -0.14
CA TYR A 183 2.80 0.26 1.25
C TYR A 183 2.25 1.38 2.14
N PHE A 184 2.43 2.63 1.70
CA PHE A 184 2.13 3.81 2.52
C PHE A 184 0.67 4.25 2.38
N ARG A 185 0.00 4.50 3.50
CA ARG A 185 -1.42 4.92 3.52
C ARG A 185 -1.65 6.26 2.81
N ASN A 186 -0.76 7.23 3.01
CA ASN A 186 -0.84 8.51 2.31
C ASN A 186 -0.68 8.35 0.80
N THR A 187 0.08 7.35 0.32
CA THR A 187 0.09 7.01 -1.11
C THR A 187 -1.27 6.52 -1.58
N LEU A 188 -1.97 5.68 -0.79
CA LEU A 188 -3.33 5.24 -1.13
C LEU A 188 -4.31 6.42 -1.19
N HIS A 189 -4.24 7.35 -0.23
CA HIS A 189 -5.08 8.56 -0.23
C HIS A 189 -4.77 9.48 -1.41
N TYR A 190 -3.49 9.68 -1.73
CA TYR A 190 -3.06 10.41 -2.93
C TYR A 190 -3.64 9.78 -4.19
N LEU A 191 -3.48 8.46 -4.36
CA LEU A 191 -4.02 7.74 -5.51
C LEU A 191 -5.54 7.85 -5.60
N GLN A 192 -6.26 7.75 -4.47
CA GLN A 192 -7.72 7.91 -4.45
C GLN A 192 -8.15 9.30 -4.95
N ARG A 193 -7.48 10.37 -4.47
CA ARG A 193 -7.74 11.74 -4.93
C ARG A 193 -7.53 11.85 -6.44
N LYS A 194 -6.35 11.45 -6.91
CA LYS A 194 -5.98 11.54 -8.32
C LYS A 194 -6.91 10.74 -9.23
N LEU A 195 -7.25 9.51 -8.84
CA LEU A 195 -8.21 8.68 -9.60
C LEU A 195 -9.60 9.30 -9.64
N SER A 196 -10.04 9.94 -8.56
CA SER A 196 -11.31 10.69 -8.55
C SER A 196 -11.29 11.87 -9.52
N ASP A 197 -10.17 12.58 -9.64
CA ASP A 197 -10.02 13.69 -10.60
C ASP A 197 -10.16 13.20 -12.05
N GLU A 198 -9.76 11.95 -12.32
CA GLU A 198 -9.90 11.26 -13.62
C GLU A 198 -11.27 10.56 -13.77
N ASN A 199 -12.22 10.76 -12.85
CA ASN A 199 -13.53 10.10 -12.80
C ASN A 199 -13.45 8.56 -12.69
N ILE A 200 -12.36 8.02 -12.14
CA ILE A 200 -12.20 6.60 -11.85
C ILE A 200 -12.54 6.35 -10.37
N SER A 201 -13.65 5.63 -10.15
CA SER A 201 -14.09 5.30 -8.80
C SER A 201 -13.19 4.25 -8.15
N SER A 202 -12.80 4.52 -6.90
CA SER A 202 -11.91 3.66 -6.12
C SER A 202 -12.32 3.54 -4.66
N GLN A 203 -11.96 2.41 -4.04
CA GLN A 203 -12.11 2.15 -2.61
C GLN A 203 -10.76 1.88 -1.96
N ILE A 204 -10.59 2.33 -0.72
CA ILE A 204 -9.40 2.03 0.08
C ILE A 204 -9.71 0.89 1.06
N LEU A 205 -8.78 -0.06 1.15
CA LEU A 205 -8.75 -1.11 2.16
C LEU A 205 -7.38 -1.13 2.85
N MET A 206 -7.33 -0.71 4.10
CA MET A 206 -6.09 -0.66 4.89
C MET A 206 -6.32 -1.09 6.34
N GLY A 207 -5.23 -1.41 7.03
CA GLY A 207 -5.30 -1.75 8.46
C GLY A 207 -5.76 -0.59 9.32
N GLY A 208 -6.40 -0.89 10.44
CA GLY A 208 -6.89 0.13 11.38
C GLY A 208 -8.18 0.84 10.94
N MET A 209 -8.80 0.45 9.82
CA MET A 209 -10.15 0.92 9.47
C MET A 209 -11.20 0.40 10.46
N GLN A 210 -12.15 1.26 10.82
CA GLN A 210 -13.32 0.89 11.64
C GLN A 210 -14.33 0.06 10.84
N GLU A 211 -14.40 0.30 9.53
CA GLU A 211 -15.27 -0.45 8.62
C GLU A 211 -14.85 -1.91 8.51
N ASN A 212 -15.83 -2.80 8.37
CA ASN A 212 -15.57 -4.22 8.21
C ASN A 212 -14.92 -4.48 6.84
N LYS A 213 -13.74 -5.10 6.84
CA LYS A 213 -13.01 -5.47 5.62
C LYS A 213 -13.88 -6.21 4.61
N GLN A 214 -14.68 -7.18 5.05
CA GLN A 214 -15.53 -7.98 4.18
C GLN A 214 -16.59 -7.12 3.49
N PHE A 215 -17.16 -6.13 4.20
CA PHE A 215 -18.13 -5.22 3.63
C PHE A 215 -17.52 -4.37 2.50
N ILE A 216 -16.28 -3.90 2.67
CA ILE A 216 -15.55 -3.17 1.62
C ILE A 216 -15.32 -4.07 0.41
N ILE A 217 -14.90 -5.32 0.63
CA ILE A 217 -14.65 -6.30 -0.45
C ILE A 217 -15.95 -6.64 -1.19
N ASP A 218 -17.05 -6.88 -0.47
CA ASP A 218 -18.35 -7.19 -1.06
C ASP A 218 -18.86 -6.00 -1.87
N ARG A 219 -18.72 -4.77 -1.35
CA ARG A 219 -19.06 -3.55 -2.09
C ARG A 219 -18.19 -3.38 -3.34
N PHE A 220 -16.88 -3.60 -3.24
CA PHE A 220 -15.99 -3.58 -4.39
C PHE A 220 -16.35 -4.64 -5.43
N ARG A 221 -16.80 -5.83 -5.00
CA ARG A 221 -17.25 -6.92 -5.88
C ARG A 221 -18.55 -6.56 -6.62
N ASP A 222 -19.55 -6.12 -5.87
CA ASP A 222 -20.93 -6.03 -6.35
C ASP A 222 -21.25 -4.68 -7.02
N ASP A 223 -20.59 -3.59 -6.60
CA ASP A 223 -20.81 -2.26 -7.18
C ASP A 223 -20.02 -2.11 -8.48
N SER A 224 -20.70 -2.22 -9.62
CA SER A 224 -20.06 -2.08 -10.94
C SER A 224 -19.48 -0.69 -11.22
N SER A 225 -19.83 0.32 -10.42
CA SER A 225 -19.26 1.67 -10.58
C SER A 225 -17.85 1.80 -10.00
N ILE A 226 -17.42 0.89 -9.12
CA ILE A 226 -16.11 0.94 -8.46
C ILE A 226 -15.13 0.05 -9.22
N ASN A 227 -14.13 0.61 -9.89
CA ASN A 227 -13.19 -0.19 -10.68
C ASN A 227 -11.94 -0.59 -9.90
N ILE A 228 -11.52 0.24 -8.95
CA ILE A 228 -10.20 0.13 -8.32
C ILE A 228 -10.32 -0.14 -6.82
N LEU A 229 -9.60 -1.15 -6.33
CA LEU A 229 -9.35 -1.35 -4.91
C LEU A 229 -7.90 -0.97 -4.58
N LEU A 230 -7.73 0.13 -3.86
CA LEU A 230 -6.47 0.60 -3.31
C LEU A 230 -6.24 -0.10 -1.97
N SER A 231 -5.16 -0.85 -1.84
CA SER A 231 -4.93 -1.66 -0.65
C SER A 231 -3.52 -1.51 -0.08
N SER A 232 -3.42 -1.49 1.25
CA SER A 232 -2.14 -1.72 1.92
C SER A 232 -1.85 -3.22 2.05
N GLU A 233 -0.69 -3.58 2.62
CA GLU A 233 -0.28 -4.97 2.88
C GLU A 233 -1.33 -5.76 3.68
N VAL A 234 -2.25 -5.09 4.37
CA VAL A 234 -3.26 -5.69 5.25
C VAL A 234 -4.35 -6.48 4.50
N ALA A 235 -4.47 -6.33 3.17
CA ALA A 235 -5.32 -7.20 2.34
C ALA A 235 -4.55 -8.26 1.54
N SER A 236 -3.23 -8.38 1.74
CA SER A 236 -2.44 -9.40 1.05
C SER A 236 -2.70 -10.82 1.54
N GLU A 237 -3.31 -10.97 2.73
CA GLU A 237 -3.64 -12.26 3.33
C GLU A 237 -5.09 -12.33 3.83
N GLY A 238 -5.74 -13.48 3.62
CA GLY A 238 -7.05 -13.79 4.21
C GLY A 238 -8.27 -13.14 3.54
N VAL A 239 -8.09 -12.55 2.35
CA VAL A 239 -9.13 -11.84 1.61
C VAL A 239 -9.45 -12.57 0.29
N ASP A 240 -10.74 -12.79 0.00
CA ASP A 240 -11.21 -13.46 -1.22
C ASP A 240 -11.46 -12.47 -2.38
N LEU A 241 -10.45 -12.32 -3.23
CA LEU A 241 -10.47 -11.45 -4.42
C LEU A 241 -10.49 -12.24 -5.73
N GLN A 242 -11.05 -13.45 -5.76
CA GLN A 242 -11.09 -14.30 -6.96
C GLN A 242 -11.80 -13.67 -8.17
N PHE A 243 -12.62 -12.64 -7.96
CA PHE A 243 -13.28 -11.85 -9.01
C PHE A 243 -12.37 -10.80 -9.66
N CYS A 244 -11.16 -10.59 -9.12
CA CYS A 244 -10.17 -9.66 -9.64
C CYS A 244 -9.01 -10.42 -10.27
N ARG A 245 -8.70 -10.13 -11.53
CA ARG A 245 -7.61 -10.77 -12.28
C ARG A 245 -6.40 -9.87 -12.52
N ILE A 246 -6.50 -8.58 -12.20
CA ILE A 246 -5.43 -7.60 -12.40
C ILE A 246 -4.96 -7.08 -11.06
N LEU A 247 -3.64 -7.12 -10.86
CA LEU A 247 -2.96 -6.62 -9.69
C LEU A 247 -1.82 -5.73 -10.14
N ILE A 248 -1.78 -4.51 -9.60
CA ILE A 248 -0.71 -3.53 -9.81
C ILE A 248 -0.02 -3.31 -8.46
N ASN A 249 1.30 -3.49 -8.42
CA ASN A 249 2.10 -3.05 -7.29
C ASN A 249 2.62 -1.65 -7.60
N TYR A 250 2.17 -0.68 -6.83
CA TYR A 250 2.54 0.73 -6.94
C TYR A 250 3.62 1.07 -5.91
#